data_AF-A0A3Y9C4E9-F1
#
_entry.id   AF-A0A3Y9C4E9-F1
#
_cell.length_a   1.000
_cell.length_b   1.000
_cell.length_c   1.000
_cell.angle_alpha   90.00
_cell.angle_beta   90.00
_cell.angle_gamma   90.00
#
_symmetry.space_group_name_H-M   'P 1'
#
loop_
_entity.id
_entity.type
_entity.pdbx_description
1 polymer ?
#
loop_
_entity_poly.entity_id
_entity_poly.type
_entity_poly.pdbx_seq_one_letter_code
_entity_poly.pdbx_strand_id
1 'polypeptide(L)'
;MEKEAGINLINTPVTLAPFAHSCNGGIKINTDSESSVGGLFAVGDISSAIEDANRMGGNSVGASLVYSGRAIMKSLQYKGKNLRKDSSEKESAGLINGKSNLYRSSDFSALREMMTIHADRVHDHCRIDFLQRCHQLGGNSVRSAITFASSSGSHLADIRKALTTQFLVPTVFQDVSASR
;
A
#
# COMPACT_ATOMS: atom_id res chain seq x y z
N MET A 1 -4.37 23.23 -23.56
CA MET A 1 -5.74 22.69 -23.40
C MET A 1 -6.68 22.99 -24.57
N GLU A 2 -7.05 24.23 -24.92
CA GLU A 2 -8.03 24.45 -26.01
C GLU A 2 -7.56 23.94 -27.38
N LYS A 3 -6.27 24.10 -27.70
CA LYS A 3 -5.66 23.53 -28.92
C LYS A 3 -5.29 22.05 -28.85
N GLU A 4 -5.20 21.46 -27.65
CA GLU A 4 -4.65 20.09 -27.45
C GLU A 4 -5.73 19.08 -27.08
N ALA A 5 -6.68 19.48 -26.23
CA ALA A 5 -7.78 18.67 -25.72
C ALA A 5 -9.15 19.17 -26.19
N GLY A 6 -9.20 20.30 -26.92
CA GLY A 6 -10.46 20.88 -27.42
C GLY A 6 -11.37 21.46 -26.33
N ILE A 7 -10.85 21.65 -25.11
CA ILE A 7 -11.63 22.13 -23.96
C ILE A 7 -11.26 23.57 -23.64
N ASN A 8 -12.25 24.44 -23.64
CA ASN A 8 -12.12 25.83 -23.21
C ASN A 8 -12.50 25.94 -21.72
N LEU A 9 -11.50 26.01 -20.85
CA LEU A 9 -11.70 26.09 -19.39
C LEU A 9 -12.43 27.36 -18.92
N ILE A 10 -12.49 28.41 -19.74
CA ILE A 10 -13.19 29.66 -19.40
C ILE A 10 -14.70 29.50 -19.65
N ASN A 11 -15.07 28.81 -20.73
CA ASN A 11 -16.45 28.74 -21.22
C ASN A 11 -17.12 27.38 -20.98
N THR A 12 -16.38 26.35 -20.56
CA THR A 12 -16.89 25.00 -20.34
C THR A 12 -16.88 24.65 -18.85
N PRO A 13 -18.03 24.29 -18.26
CA PRO A 13 -18.06 23.81 -16.89
C PRO A 13 -17.32 22.47 -16.77
N VAL A 14 -16.52 22.33 -15.70
CA VAL A 14 -15.71 21.14 -15.44
C VAL A 14 -16.27 20.36 -14.26
N THR A 15 -16.50 19.06 -14.45
CA THR A 15 -16.90 18.16 -13.37
C THR A 15 -15.66 17.70 -12.60
N LEU A 16 -15.69 17.86 -11.28
CA LEU A 16 -14.62 17.41 -10.38
C LEU A 16 -15.14 16.27 -9.49
N ALA A 17 -14.30 15.27 -9.26
CA ALA A 17 -14.56 14.18 -8.33
C ALA A 17 -13.36 14.01 -7.38
N PRO A 18 -13.61 13.70 -6.09
CA PRO A 18 -12.53 13.37 -5.16
C PRO A 18 -11.83 12.07 -5.60
N PHE A 19 -10.55 11.95 -5.29
CA PHE A 19 -9.76 10.76 -5.53
C PHE A 19 -8.74 10.55 -4.42
N ALA A 20 -8.33 9.30 -4.21
CA ALA A 20 -7.27 8.97 -3.26
C ALA A 20 -5.94 9.59 -3.72
N HIS A 21 -5.47 10.58 -2.98
CA HIS A 21 -4.32 11.41 -3.38
C HIS A 21 -3.00 11.03 -2.70
N SER A 22 -3.06 10.53 -1.46
CA SER A 22 -1.87 10.23 -0.65
C SER A 22 -2.16 9.08 0.30
N CYS A 23 -1.11 8.35 0.66
CA CYS A 23 -1.14 7.34 1.71
C CYS A 23 -0.28 7.82 2.89
N ASN A 24 -0.91 8.21 3.99
CA ASN A 24 -0.20 8.63 5.21
C ASN A 24 0.22 7.44 6.09
N GLY A 25 -0.38 6.27 5.86
CA GLY A 25 0.04 5.02 6.48
C GLY A 25 1.30 4.43 5.83
N GLY A 26 1.70 3.23 6.26
CA GLY A 26 2.89 2.56 5.72
C GLY A 26 3.72 1.83 6.78
N ILE A 27 5.02 1.74 6.54
CA ILE A 27 5.99 1.12 7.45
C ILE A 27 6.23 2.07 8.63
N LYS A 28 5.98 1.58 9.84
CA LYS A 28 6.33 2.30 11.07
C LYS A 28 7.84 2.44 11.19
N ILE A 29 8.30 3.69 11.24
CA ILE A 29 9.71 4.04 11.37
C ILE A 29 9.98 4.82 12.65
N ASN A 30 11.22 4.77 13.12
CA ASN A 30 11.71 5.65 14.18
C ASN A 30 12.22 6.99 13.60
N THR A 31 12.82 7.84 14.45
CA THR A 31 13.36 9.15 14.06
C THR A 31 14.51 9.06 13.04
N ASP A 32 15.16 7.90 12.94
CA ASP A 32 16.29 7.60 12.05
C ASP A 32 15.84 6.85 10.77
N SER A 33 14.53 6.80 10.48
CA SER A 33 13.96 6.07 9.34
C SER A 33 14.12 4.54 9.37
N GLU A 34 14.45 3.96 10.53
CA GLU A 34 14.58 2.52 10.68
C GLU A 34 13.24 1.91 11.11
N SER A 35 12.87 0.79 10.49
CA SER A 35 11.70 0.01 10.87
C SER A 35 11.95 -0.80 12.15
N SER A 36 10.95 -1.55 12.61
CA SER A 36 11.14 -2.52 13.70
C SER A 36 12.06 -3.69 13.32
N VAL A 37 12.30 -3.90 12.03
CA VAL A 37 13.27 -4.87 11.52
C VAL A 37 14.62 -4.16 11.39
N GLY A 38 15.58 -4.54 12.24
CA GLY A 38 16.89 -3.90 12.27
C GLY A 38 17.62 -3.99 10.92
N GLY A 39 18.14 -2.86 10.45
CA GLY A 39 18.79 -2.75 9.14
C GLY A 39 17.83 -2.53 7.96
N LEU A 40 16.51 -2.53 8.19
CA LEU A 40 15.51 -2.18 7.18
C LEU A 40 15.03 -0.75 7.41
N PHE A 41 15.27 0.11 6.42
CA PHE A 41 14.91 1.53 6.44
C PHE A 41 13.78 1.82 5.45
N ALA A 42 12.92 2.77 5.78
CA ALA A 42 11.83 3.23 4.92
C ALA A 42 11.73 4.77 4.95
N VAL A 43 11.49 5.37 3.77
CA VAL A 43 11.51 6.83 3.59
C VAL A 43 10.43 7.28 2.61
N GLY A 44 9.84 8.44 2.86
CA GLY A 44 8.77 9.02 2.04
C GLY A 44 7.41 8.36 2.26
N ASP A 45 6.56 8.36 1.23
CA ASP A 45 5.15 7.96 1.33
C ASP A 45 4.93 6.46 1.68
N ILE A 46 5.99 5.64 1.67
CA ILE A 46 5.93 4.27 2.18
C ILE A 46 6.08 4.19 3.71
N SER A 47 6.44 5.29 4.38
CA SER A 47 6.70 5.34 5.82
C SER A 47 5.58 6.03 6.59
N SER A 48 5.20 5.48 7.75
CA SER A 48 3.97 5.85 8.49
C SER A 48 4.17 6.78 9.69
N ALA A 49 5.13 7.70 9.64
CA ALA A 49 5.50 8.51 10.83
C ALA A 49 5.69 10.00 10.56
N ILE A 50 5.57 10.42 9.30
CA ILE A 50 5.87 11.79 8.89
C ILE A 50 4.63 12.67 8.99
N GLU A 51 3.51 12.15 8.51
CA GLU A 51 2.23 12.82 8.43
C GLU A 51 1.27 11.89 9.16
N ASP A 52 0.65 12.40 10.23
CA ASP A 52 -0.26 11.62 11.09
C ASP A 52 -1.59 11.39 10.34
N ALA A 53 -2.74 11.55 11.00
CA ALA A 53 -4.06 11.45 10.35
C ALA A 53 -4.26 12.40 9.15
N ASN A 54 -3.51 13.51 9.04
CA ASN A 54 -3.63 14.46 7.94
C ASN A 54 -2.28 14.93 7.39
N ARG A 55 -2.22 15.12 6.06
CA ARG A 55 -1.03 15.56 5.32
C ARG A 55 -1.12 17.04 4.99
N MET A 56 -0.11 17.81 5.38
CA MET A 56 0.05 19.21 4.94
C MET A 56 0.64 19.25 3.52
N GLY A 57 0.04 20.05 2.64
CA GLY A 57 0.52 20.25 1.28
C GLY A 57 1.99 20.72 1.25
N GLY A 58 2.82 20.03 0.46
CA GLY A 58 4.25 20.33 0.33
C GLY A 58 5.15 19.68 1.38
N ASN A 59 4.61 19.09 2.44
CA ASN A 59 5.42 18.53 3.53
C ASN A 59 6.07 17.18 3.17
N SER A 60 5.39 16.24 2.49
CA SER A 60 6.03 14.92 2.28
C SER A 60 7.27 14.95 1.39
N VAL A 61 7.44 15.91 0.48
CA VAL A 61 8.71 16.06 -0.26
C VAL A 61 9.84 16.49 0.67
N GLY A 62 9.61 17.55 1.46
CA GLY A 62 10.60 18.06 2.41
C GLY A 62 10.96 17.02 3.46
N ALA A 63 9.96 16.35 4.01
CA ALA A 63 10.18 15.30 4.98
C ALA A 63 10.87 14.07 4.38
N SER A 64 10.51 13.65 3.16
CA SER A 64 11.21 12.57 2.46
C SER A 64 12.71 12.85 2.38
N LEU A 65 13.10 14.08 2.05
CA LEU A 65 14.52 14.47 1.96
C LEU A 65 15.22 14.39 3.32
N VAL A 66 14.59 14.92 4.38
CA VAL A 66 15.16 14.90 5.74
C VAL A 66 15.33 13.47 6.24
N TYR A 67 14.28 12.65 6.15
CA TYR A 67 14.29 11.26 6.60
C TYR A 67 15.23 10.39 5.76
N SER A 68 15.37 10.67 4.46
CA SER A 68 16.39 10.03 3.60
C SER A 68 17.80 10.32 4.09
N GLY A 69 18.13 11.57 4.43
CA GLY A 69 19.43 11.92 5.00
C GLY A 69 19.73 11.18 6.30
N ARG A 70 18.72 11.06 7.19
CA ARG A 70 18.84 10.32 8.45
C ARG A 70 19.03 8.81 8.23
N ALA A 71 18.26 8.22 7.32
CA ALA A 71 18.38 6.82 6.93
C ALA A 71 19.79 6.50 6.42
N ILE A 72 20.36 7.37 5.58
CA ILE A 72 21.72 7.21 5.06
C ILE A 72 22.74 7.26 6.20
N MET A 73 22.68 8.28 7.06
CA MET A 73 23.59 8.42 8.20
C MET A 73 23.54 7.20 9.13
N LYS A 74 22.33 6.70 9.40
CA LYS A 74 22.13 5.54 10.27
C LYS A 74 22.57 4.23 9.62
N SER A 75 22.27 4.03 8.33
CA SER A 75 22.65 2.82 7.60
C SER A 75 24.16 2.68 7.46
N LEU A 76 24.90 3.80 7.31
CA LEU A 76 26.37 3.79 7.31
C LEU A 76 26.96 3.35 8.67
N GLN A 77 26.27 3.62 9.77
CA GLN A 77 26.67 3.19 11.11
C GLN A 77 26.20 1.77 11.44
N TYR A 78 25.30 1.21 10.64
CA TYR A 78 24.71 -0.10 10.87
C TYR A 78 25.75 -1.21 10.60
N LYS A 79 26.41 -1.64 11.66
CA LYS A 79 27.23 -2.86 11.68
C LYS A 79 26.31 -4.06 11.79
N GLY A 80 25.71 -4.47 10.67
CA GLY A 80 24.79 -5.59 10.65
C GLY A 80 25.39 -6.82 11.34
N LYS A 81 24.55 -7.58 12.05
CA LYS A 81 24.89 -8.99 12.32
C LYS A 81 25.05 -9.62 10.94
N ASN A 82 26.19 -10.29 10.68
CA ASN A 82 26.48 -11.00 9.43
C ASN A 82 25.16 -11.49 8.82
N LEU A 83 24.66 -10.77 7.80
CA LEU A 83 23.58 -11.28 6.98
C LEU A 83 24.21 -12.55 6.44
N ARG A 84 23.79 -13.71 6.96
CA ARG A 84 24.17 -14.98 6.36
C ARG A 84 23.86 -14.77 4.89
N LYS A 85 24.90 -14.78 4.07
CA LYS A 85 24.79 -14.92 2.64
C LYS A 85 24.33 -16.36 2.43
N ASP A 86 23.15 -16.72 2.93
CA ASP A 86 22.43 -17.85 2.40
C ASP A 86 22.08 -17.40 1.00
N SER A 87 23.02 -17.68 0.09
CA SER A 87 22.76 -17.86 -1.32
C SER A 87 21.84 -19.07 -1.49
N SER A 88 20.66 -19.04 -0.87
CA SER A 88 19.53 -19.83 -1.30
C SER A 88 18.73 -18.96 -2.27
N GLU A 89 19.26 -18.84 -3.49
CA GLU A 89 18.43 -18.67 -4.69
C GLU A 89 17.52 -19.90 -4.93
N LYS A 90 17.26 -20.72 -3.91
CA LYS A 90 16.51 -21.96 -3.95
C LYS A 90 15.58 -22.03 -2.74
N GLU A 91 14.41 -21.43 -2.87
CA GLU A 91 13.14 -22.07 -2.43
C GLU A 91 11.93 -21.26 -2.94
N SER A 92 11.61 -21.44 -4.21
CA SER A 92 10.23 -21.23 -4.70
C SER A 92 9.84 -22.22 -5.81
N ALA A 93 10.76 -23.09 -6.25
CA ALA A 93 10.51 -24.07 -7.31
C ALA A 93 9.70 -25.31 -6.85
N GLY A 94 9.37 -25.44 -5.56
CA GLY A 94 8.76 -26.66 -5.00
C GLY A 94 7.23 -26.69 -4.91
N LEU A 95 6.52 -25.60 -5.23
CA LEU A 95 5.05 -25.52 -5.04
C LEU A 95 4.24 -25.46 -6.34
N ILE A 96 4.87 -25.80 -7.47
CA ILE A 96 4.22 -25.92 -8.79
C ILE A 96 3.40 -27.20 -8.88
N ASN A 97 2.28 -27.29 -8.14
CA ASN A 97 1.22 -28.23 -8.50
C ASN A 97 -0.17 -27.84 -7.97
N GLY A 98 -0.55 -26.58 -8.15
CA GLY A 98 -1.91 -26.10 -7.89
C GLY A 98 -2.42 -25.27 -9.07
N LYS A 99 -3.58 -25.62 -9.62
CA LYS A 99 -4.24 -24.92 -10.74
C LYS A 99 -4.23 -23.41 -10.49
N SER A 100 -3.57 -22.66 -11.38
CA SER A 100 -3.46 -21.20 -11.33
C SER A 100 -4.83 -20.54 -11.48
N ASN A 101 -5.33 -19.87 -10.43
CA ASN A 101 -6.33 -18.81 -10.60
C ASN A 101 -5.57 -17.53 -10.98
N LEU A 102 -5.39 -17.34 -12.29
CA LEU A 102 -4.83 -16.12 -12.85
C LEU A 102 -5.86 -14.99 -12.65
N TYR A 103 -5.62 -14.11 -11.69
CA TYR A 103 -6.44 -12.91 -11.46
C TYR A 103 -6.42 -12.03 -12.72
N ARG A 104 -7.60 -11.62 -13.17
CA ARG A 104 -7.81 -10.87 -14.43
C ARG A 104 -7.94 -9.38 -14.13
N SER A 105 -7.73 -8.53 -15.13
CA SER A 105 -7.92 -7.07 -15.03
C SER A 105 -9.30 -6.65 -14.50
N SER A 106 -10.33 -7.47 -14.71
CA SER A 106 -11.67 -7.30 -14.14
C SER A 106 -11.69 -7.32 -12.61
N ASP A 107 -10.82 -8.11 -11.98
CA ASP A 107 -10.79 -8.30 -10.54
C ASP A 107 -10.25 -7.04 -9.83
N PHE A 108 -9.33 -6.32 -10.48
CA PHE A 108 -8.87 -5.01 -10.02
C PHE A 108 -9.91 -3.91 -10.14
N SER A 109 -10.76 -3.98 -11.17
CA SER A 109 -11.86 -3.01 -11.31
C SER A 109 -12.84 -3.16 -10.15
N ALA A 110 -13.25 -4.40 -9.87
CA ALA A 110 -14.12 -4.71 -8.74
C ALA A 110 -13.47 -4.33 -7.40
N LEU A 111 -12.17 -4.61 -7.22
CA LEU A 111 -11.44 -4.24 -6.01
C LEU A 111 -11.42 -2.71 -5.79
N ARG A 112 -11.12 -1.95 -6.85
CA ARG A 112 -11.11 -0.48 -6.80
C ARG A 112 -12.48 0.09 -6.52
N GLU A 113 -13.51 -0.46 -7.15
CA GLU A 113 -14.91 -0.06 -6.92
C GLU A 113 -15.32 -0.32 -5.47
N MET A 114 -15.02 -1.50 -4.94
CA MET A 114 -15.28 -1.85 -3.54
C MET A 114 -14.58 -0.90 -2.56
N MET A 115 -13.32 -0.52 -2.81
CA MET A 115 -12.66 0.49 -1.96
C MET A 115 -13.29 1.87 -2.07
N THR A 116 -13.62 2.28 -3.28
CA THR A 116 -14.22 3.60 -3.53
C THR A 116 -15.58 3.72 -2.86
N ILE A 117 -16.33 2.61 -2.75
CA ILE A 117 -17.66 2.63 -2.11
C ILE A 117 -17.56 2.55 -0.58
N HIS A 118 -16.64 1.73 -0.05
CA HIS A 118 -16.67 1.32 1.36
C HIS A 118 -15.56 1.90 2.24
N ALA A 119 -14.43 2.34 1.66
CA ALA A 119 -13.28 2.88 2.38
C ALA A 119 -12.94 4.32 1.96
N ASP A 120 -13.91 5.03 1.37
CA ASP A 120 -13.77 6.43 0.99
C ASP A 120 -14.00 7.37 2.19
N ARG A 121 -13.90 8.68 1.96
CA ARG A 121 -13.97 9.77 2.94
C ARG A 121 -15.10 9.64 3.95
N VAL A 122 -16.25 9.12 3.53
CA VAL A 122 -17.39 8.83 4.40
C VAL A 122 -17.54 7.33 4.54
N HIS A 123 -17.17 6.82 5.71
CA HIS A 123 -17.28 5.42 6.06
C HIS A 123 -17.92 5.26 7.45
N ASP A 124 -18.68 4.18 7.60
CA ASP A 124 -19.32 3.79 8.86
C ASP A 124 -18.82 2.39 9.25
N HIS A 125 -18.93 2.02 10.53
CA HIS A 125 -18.52 0.69 11.01
C HIS A 125 -19.11 -0.45 10.16
N CYS A 126 -20.38 -0.38 9.77
CA CYS A 126 -21.00 -1.40 8.92
C CYS A 126 -20.32 -1.56 7.54
N ARG A 127 -19.79 -0.48 6.96
CA ARG A 127 -19.11 -0.52 5.65
C ARG A 127 -17.70 -1.12 5.77
N ILE A 128 -16.99 -0.80 6.85
CA ILE A 128 -15.68 -1.36 7.14
C ILE A 128 -15.78 -2.84 7.54
N ASP A 129 -16.79 -3.22 8.33
CA ASP A 129 -17.11 -4.60 8.69
C ASP A 129 -17.42 -5.45 7.45
N PHE A 130 -18.13 -4.88 6.48
CA PHE A 130 -18.42 -5.54 5.21
C PHE A 130 -17.12 -5.87 4.43
N LEU A 131 -16.17 -4.93 4.35
CA LEU A 131 -14.87 -5.18 3.72
C LEU A 131 -14.09 -6.32 4.43
N GLN A 132 -14.18 -6.41 5.75
CA GLN A 132 -13.57 -7.51 6.51
C GLN A 132 -14.27 -8.85 6.31
N ARG A 133 -15.60 -8.88 6.19
CA ARG A 133 -16.34 -10.11 5.88
C ARG A 133 -16.02 -10.60 4.47
N CYS A 134 -15.89 -9.69 3.49
CA CYS A 134 -15.37 -10.02 2.16
C CYS A 134 -13.96 -10.63 2.26
N HIS A 135 -13.12 -10.14 3.18
CA HIS A 135 -11.82 -10.76 3.47
C HIS A 135 -11.95 -12.17 4.07
N GLN A 136 -12.81 -12.41 5.07
CA GLN A 136 -12.98 -13.75 5.67
C GLN A 136 -13.52 -14.77 4.66
N LEU A 137 -14.46 -14.35 3.80
CA LEU A 137 -15.03 -15.20 2.75
C LEU A 137 -14.04 -15.44 1.60
N GLY A 138 -13.18 -14.46 1.28
CA GLY A 138 -12.08 -14.60 0.32
C GLY A 138 -10.81 -15.26 0.90
N GLY A 139 -10.68 -15.34 2.23
CA GLY A 139 -9.45 -15.64 2.95
C GLY A 139 -8.90 -17.04 2.68
N ASN A 140 -9.74 -18.03 2.42
CA ASN A 140 -9.28 -19.37 2.07
C ASN A 140 -8.72 -19.46 0.65
N SER A 141 -9.15 -18.59 -0.27
CA SER A 141 -8.67 -18.55 -1.66
C SER A 141 -7.51 -17.55 -1.84
N VAL A 142 -7.52 -16.44 -1.10
CA VAL A 142 -6.51 -15.38 -1.18
C VAL A 142 -5.27 -15.71 -0.35
N ARG A 143 -5.39 -16.40 0.80
CA ARG A 143 -4.22 -16.82 1.60
C ARG A 143 -3.40 -17.90 0.88
N SER A 144 -4.05 -18.74 0.06
CA SER A 144 -3.34 -19.64 -0.87
C SER A 144 -2.69 -18.85 -2.01
N ALA A 145 -3.36 -17.84 -2.59
CA ALA A 145 -2.82 -16.97 -3.64
C ALA A 145 -1.63 -16.09 -3.18
N ILE A 146 -1.67 -15.53 -1.97
CA ILE A 146 -0.60 -14.72 -1.36
C ILE A 146 0.64 -15.59 -1.10
N THR A 147 0.44 -16.85 -0.68
CA THR A 147 1.55 -17.80 -0.48
C THR A 147 2.12 -18.29 -1.83
N PHE A 148 1.29 -18.33 -2.88
CA PHE A 148 1.63 -18.84 -4.20
C PHE A 148 2.27 -17.80 -5.16
N ALA A 149 1.94 -16.51 -5.02
CA ALA A 149 2.48 -15.43 -5.86
C ALA A 149 3.95 -15.04 -5.55
N SER A 150 4.73 -15.96 -4.98
CA SER A 150 6.20 -15.85 -4.94
C SER A 150 6.86 -16.26 -6.26
N SER A 151 6.11 -16.76 -7.26
CA SER A 151 6.65 -17.12 -8.58
C SER A 151 6.13 -16.23 -9.72
N SER A 152 7.07 -15.48 -10.29
CA SER A 152 7.19 -15.14 -11.71
C SER A 152 6.04 -14.38 -12.38
N GLY A 153 5.95 -13.08 -12.09
CA GLY A 153 5.27 -12.10 -12.93
C GLY A 153 5.10 -10.77 -12.21
N SER A 154 5.51 -9.64 -12.81
CA SER A 154 5.34 -8.30 -12.22
C SER A 154 3.89 -8.05 -11.82
N HIS A 155 2.95 -8.46 -12.69
CA HIS A 155 1.51 -8.30 -12.47
C HIS A 155 0.99 -9.07 -11.25
N LEU A 156 1.45 -10.31 -11.02
CA LEU A 156 1.01 -11.14 -9.88
C LEU A 156 1.58 -10.62 -8.55
N ALA A 157 2.81 -10.10 -8.56
CA ALA A 157 3.38 -9.46 -7.38
C ALA A 157 2.61 -8.19 -7.00
N ASP A 158 2.16 -7.42 -7.99
CA ASP A 158 1.35 -6.22 -7.75
C ASP A 158 -0.05 -6.56 -7.25
N ILE A 159 -0.67 -7.64 -7.74
CA ILE A 159 -1.93 -8.19 -7.20
C ILE A 159 -1.76 -8.53 -5.72
N ARG A 160 -0.70 -9.25 -5.37
CA ARG A 160 -0.43 -9.65 -3.97
C ARG A 160 -0.25 -8.43 -3.07
N LYS A 161 0.50 -7.42 -3.52
CA LYS A 161 0.71 -6.18 -2.77
C LYS A 161 -0.61 -5.44 -2.59
N ALA A 162 -1.37 -5.25 -3.68
CA ALA A 162 -2.66 -4.56 -3.65
C ALA A 162 -3.64 -5.23 -2.68
N LEU A 163 -3.77 -6.57 -2.75
CA LEU A 163 -4.61 -7.32 -1.83
C LEU A 163 -4.11 -7.22 -0.38
N THR A 164 -2.79 -7.26 -0.14
CA THR A 164 -2.25 -7.16 1.22
C THR A 164 -2.51 -5.79 1.83
N THR A 165 -2.27 -4.71 1.06
CA THR A 165 -2.55 -3.33 1.50
C THR A 165 -4.04 -3.09 1.71
N GLN A 166 -4.88 -3.64 0.85
CA GLN A 166 -6.34 -3.63 0.98
C GLN A 166 -6.82 -4.19 2.31
N PHE A 167 -6.14 -5.19 2.88
CA PHE A 167 -6.53 -5.77 4.16
C PHE A 167 -6.10 -4.92 5.34
N LEU A 168 -4.95 -4.25 5.24
CA LEU A 168 -4.42 -3.45 6.34
C LEU A 168 -5.24 -2.18 6.56
N VAL A 169 -5.71 -1.55 5.49
CA VAL A 169 -6.40 -0.24 5.54
C VAL A 169 -7.73 -0.30 6.34
N PRO A 170 -8.69 -1.21 6.05
CA PRO A 170 -9.94 -1.32 6.80
C PRO A 170 -9.74 -1.70 8.27
N THR A 171 -8.75 -2.53 8.58
CA THR A 171 -8.44 -2.91 9.98
C THR A 171 -7.99 -1.70 10.80
N VAL A 172 -7.13 -0.84 10.23
CA VAL A 172 -6.71 0.39 10.91
C VAL A 172 -7.89 1.36 11.13
N PHE A 173 -8.85 1.41 10.21
CA PHE A 173 -10.05 2.26 10.38
C PHE A 173 -10.97 1.80 11.52
N GLN A 174 -11.07 0.51 11.83
CA GLN A 174 -11.87 0.03 12.96
C GLN A 174 -11.25 0.35 14.32
N ASP A 175 -9.92 0.25 14.42
CA ASP A 175 -9.20 0.53 15.66
C ASP A 175 -9.28 2.03 16.06
N VAL A 176 -9.75 2.88 15.13
CA VAL A 176 -9.97 4.30 15.33
C VAL A 176 -11.47 4.57 15.53
N SER A 177 -11.90 4.61 16.79
CA SER A 177 -13.31 4.85 17.17
C SER A 177 -13.77 6.31 17.09
N ALA A 178 -12.91 7.23 16.66
CA ALA A 178 -13.18 8.67 16.62
C ALA A 178 -12.66 9.30 15.32
N SER A 179 -13.42 10.24 14.77
CA SER A 179 -12.94 11.07 13.65
C SER A 179 -11.78 11.94 14.13
N ARG A 180 -10.63 11.84 13.46
CA ARG A 180 -9.39 12.57 13.72
C ARG A 180 -8.86 13.17 12.43
#